data_AF-A0A2H0DD90-F1
#
_entry.id   AF-A0A2H0DD90-F1
#
_cell.length_a   1.000
_cell.length_b   1.000
_cell.length_c   1.000
_cell.angle_alpha   90.00
_cell.angle_beta   90.00
_cell.angle_gamma   90.00
#
_symmetry.space_group_name_H-M   'P 1'
#
loop_
_entity.id
_entity.type
_entity.pdbx_description
1 polymer ?
#
loop_
_entity_poly.entity_id
_entity_poly.type
_entity_poly.pdbx_seq_one_letter_code
_entity_poly.pdbx_strand_id
1 'polypeptide(L)'
;MAIKNPVDSSTYNLGYGKGYSINEVIDIARKVCKQPFSIEYLDRRNVDVNKIILDTKKIQHQLNWLPKVSLEEGIAKIWRAIRK
;
A
#
# COMPACT_ATOMS: atom_id res chain seq x y z
N MET A 1 26.39 28.49 18.25
CA MET A 1 26.00 27.09 18.58
C MET A 1 25.68 26.40 17.27
N ALA A 2 26.54 25.52 16.76
CA ALA A 2 26.31 24.81 15.49
C ALA A 2 25.96 23.35 15.80
N ILE A 3 24.79 22.90 15.34
CA ILE A 3 24.35 21.52 15.52
C ILE A 3 25.21 20.65 14.59
N LYS A 4 26.04 19.78 15.17
CA LYS A 4 27.01 18.93 14.46
C LYS A 4 26.41 17.86 13.55
N ASN A 5 25.10 17.65 13.60
CA ASN A 5 24.35 16.75 12.72
C ASN A 5 22.96 17.36 12.49
N PRO A 6 22.71 18.06 11.37
CA PRO A 6 21.35 18.43 11.03
C PRO A 6 20.54 17.14 10.90
N VAL A 7 19.54 16.97 11.76
CA VAL A 7 18.55 15.90 11.61
C VAL A 7 17.88 16.15 10.27
N ASP A 8 17.86 15.13 9.41
CA ASP A 8 17.20 15.23 8.12
C ASP A 8 15.73 15.59 8.30
N SER A 9 15.34 16.77 7.83
CA SER A 9 14.00 17.35 7.90
C SER A 9 13.22 17.19 6.59
N SER A 10 13.65 16.28 5.72
CA SER A 10 13.03 16.00 4.43
C SER A 10 11.61 15.42 4.54
N THR A 11 10.77 15.75 3.57
CA THR A 11 9.51 15.02 3.32
C THR A 11 9.77 13.78 2.48
N TYR A 12 9.09 12.69 2.81
CA TYR A 12 9.19 11.38 2.18
C TYR A 12 7.82 10.81 1.85
N ASN A 13 7.70 10.18 0.69
CA ASN A 13 6.56 9.30 0.41
C ASN A 13 6.79 7.94 1.08
N LEU A 14 5.87 7.54 1.95
CA LEU A 14 5.87 6.23 2.59
C LEU A 14 4.82 5.34 1.91
N GLY A 15 5.27 4.33 1.16
CA GLY A 15 4.36 3.45 0.42
C GLY A 15 5.08 2.28 -0.21
N TYR A 16 4.37 1.46 -0.98
CA TYR A 16 4.96 0.25 -1.55
C TYR A 16 5.80 0.51 -2.82
N GLY A 17 5.62 1.65 -3.49
CA GLY A 17 6.26 1.94 -4.79
C GLY A 17 5.71 1.13 -5.97
N LYS A 18 4.85 0.15 -5.71
CA LYS A 18 4.10 -0.65 -6.69
C LYS A 18 2.61 -0.38 -6.54
N GLY A 19 1.91 -0.19 -7.66
CA GLY A 19 0.45 -0.13 -7.69
C GLY A 19 -0.16 -1.51 -7.93
N TYR A 20 -1.38 -1.68 -7.44
CA TYR A 20 -2.24 -2.82 -7.71
C TYR A 20 -3.56 -2.27 -8.27
N SER A 21 -4.09 -2.92 -9.29
CA SER A 21 -5.46 -2.70 -9.74
C SER A 21 -6.46 -3.21 -8.69
N ILE A 22 -7.69 -2.71 -8.76
CA ILE A 22 -8.78 -3.19 -7.90
C ILE A 22 -9.00 -4.70 -8.08
N ASN A 23 -8.90 -5.21 -9.32
CA ASN A 23 -9.05 -6.62 -9.62
C ASN A 23 -7.95 -7.48 -8.97
N GLU A 24 -6.68 -7.04 -8.99
CA GLU A 24 -5.60 -7.74 -8.30
C GLU A 24 -5.83 -7.80 -6.78
N VAL A 25 -6.31 -6.70 -6.18
CA VAL A 25 -6.64 -6.67 -4.74
C VAL A 25 -7.77 -7.67 -4.43
N ILE A 26 -8.81 -7.71 -5.26
CA ILE A 26 -9.93 -8.64 -5.14
C ILE A 26 -9.46 -10.10 -5.22
N ASP A 27 -8.59 -10.43 -6.18
CA ASP A 27 -8.10 -11.80 -6.36
C ASP A 27 -7.26 -12.27 -5.17
N ILE A 28 -6.37 -11.39 -4.67
CA ILE A 28 -5.60 -11.66 -3.45
C ILE A 28 -6.54 -11.84 -2.25
N ALA A 29 -7.53 -10.95 -2.10
CA ALA A 29 -8.49 -11.03 -1.00
C ALA A 29 -9.33 -12.32 -1.06
N ARG A 30 -9.78 -12.77 -2.25
CA ARG A 30 -10.48 -14.05 -2.43
C ARG A 30 -9.63 -15.23 -1.98
N LYS A 31 -8.36 -15.27 -2.41
CA LYS A 31 -7.40 -16.31 -2.04
C LYS A 31 -7.20 -16.39 -0.52
N VAL A 32 -7.07 -15.24 0.13
CA VAL A 32 -6.81 -15.15 1.57
C VAL A 32 -8.06 -15.45 2.40
N CYS A 33 -9.18 -14.83 2.06
CA CYS A 33 -10.40 -14.90 2.88
C CYS A 33 -11.14 -16.23 2.72
N LYS A 34 -10.99 -16.90 1.56
CA LYS A 34 -11.69 -18.13 1.18
C LYS A 34 -13.22 -18.02 1.35
N GLN A 35 -13.77 -16.85 1.02
CA GLN A 35 -15.20 -16.58 1.07
C GLN A 35 -15.72 -16.13 -0.30
N PRO A 36 -16.99 -16.42 -0.62
CA PRO A 36 -17.60 -15.97 -1.86
C PRO A 36 -17.77 -14.45 -1.82
N PHE A 37 -17.32 -13.77 -2.87
CA PHE A 37 -17.54 -12.34 -3.07
C PHE A 37 -18.50 -12.12 -4.22
N SER A 38 -19.61 -11.43 -3.96
CA SER A 38 -20.40 -10.82 -5.03
C SER A 38 -19.66 -9.59 -5.54
N ILE A 39 -19.44 -9.51 -6.86
CA ILE A 39 -18.79 -8.36 -7.50
C ILE A 39 -19.76 -7.74 -8.48
N GLU A 40 -19.99 -6.45 -8.32
CA GLU A 40 -20.76 -5.62 -9.23
C GLU A 40 -19.83 -4.53 -9.78
N TYR A 41 -19.77 -4.41 -11.10
CA TYR A 41 -19.01 -3.35 -11.76
C TYR A 41 -19.95 -2.18 -12.01
N LEU A 42 -19.62 -1.04 -11.41
CA LEU A 42 -20.38 0.20 -11.53
C LEU A 42 -19.62 1.21 -12.36
N ASP A 43 -20.33 2.23 -12.84
CA ASP A 43 -19.73 3.34 -13.55
C ASP A 43 -18.68 4.06 -12.68
N ARG A 44 -17.61 4.51 -13.34
CA ARG A 44 -16.53 5.25 -12.69
C ARG A 44 -17.06 6.57 -12.13
N ARG A 45 -16.64 6.96 -10.94
CA ARG A 45 -16.93 8.31 -10.43
C ARG A 45 -16.09 9.34 -11.20
N ASN A 46 -16.69 10.50 -11.47
CA ASN A 46 -16.04 11.60 -12.20
C ASN A 46 -14.79 12.16 -11.51
N VAL A 47 -14.61 11.87 -10.22
CA VAL A 47 -13.48 12.34 -9.40
C VAL A 47 -12.34 11.35 -9.29
N ASP A 48 -12.52 10.10 -9.75
CA ASP A 48 -11.50 9.07 -9.60
C ASP A 48 -10.38 9.27 -10.63
N VAL A 49 -9.13 9.19 -10.20
CA VAL A 49 -7.95 9.13 -11.09
C VAL A 49 -7.60 7.68 -11.41
N ASN A 50 -7.04 7.43 -12.61
CA ASN A 50 -6.77 6.06 -13.08
C ASN A 50 -5.77 5.30 -12.20
N LYS A 51 -4.75 6.00 -11.69
CA LYS A 51 -3.63 5.38 -10.99
C LYS A 51 -2.96 6.40 -10.09
N ILE A 52 -2.76 6.05 -8.82
CA ILE A 52 -1.92 6.80 -7.89
C ILE A 52 -0.90 5.81 -7.32
N ILE A 53 0.38 6.06 -7.58
CA ILE A 53 1.49 5.30 -6.99
C ILE A 53 2.48 6.30 -6.43
N LEU A 54 2.88 6.07 -5.19
CA LEU A 54 3.91 6.87 -4.53
C LEU A 54 5.29 6.53 -5.09
N ASP A 55 6.05 7.55 -5.50
CA ASP A 55 7.49 7.38 -5.76
C ASP A 55 8.23 7.28 -4.44
N THR A 56 8.74 6.09 -4.14
CA THR A 56 9.43 5.74 -2.88
C THR A 56 10.95 5.75 -3.02
N LYS A 57 11.51 6.16 -4.17
CA LYS A 57 12.98 6.15 -4.38
C LYS A 57 13.72 7.00 -3.35
N LYS A 58 13.15 8.16 -2.99
CA LYS A 58 13.77 9.08 -2.02
C LYS A 58 13.95 8.43 -0.65
N ILE A 59 12.91 7.79 -0.10
CA ILE A 59 12.96 7.16 1.23
C ILE A 59 13.83 5.89 1.22
N GLN A 60 13.85 5.16 0.09
CA GLN A 60 14.70 4.00 -0.11
C GLN A 60 16.18 4.39 -0.07
N HIS A 61 16.58 5.43 -0.81
CA HIS A 61 17.98 5.86 -0.87
C HIS A 61 18.47 6.53 0.41
N GLN A 62 17.64 7.38 1.04
CA GLN A 62 18.08 8.18 2.18
C GLN A 62 18.01 7.40 3.51
N LEU A 63 16.99 6.55 3.68
CA LEU A 63 16.72 5.88 4.96
C LEU A 63 16.88 4.36 4.89
N ASN A 64 17.29 3.80 3.73
CA ASN A 64 17.30 2.35 3.48
C ASN A 64 15.95 1.69 3.80
N TRP A 65 14.86 2.45 3.67
CA TRP A 65 13.52 1.98 3.99
C TRP A 65 12.96 1.16 2.83
N LEU A 66 12.43 -0.03 3.13
CA LEU A 66 11.72 -0.88 2.18
C LEU A 66 10.48 -1.48 2.84
N PRO A 67 9.36 -1.64 2.11
CA PRO A 67 8.18 -2.31 2.65
C PRO A 67 8.48 -3.79 2.90
N LYS A 68 8.15 -4.28 4.09
CA LYS A 68 8.47 -5.66 4.52
C LYS A 68 7.29 -6.63 4.44
N VAL A 69 6.07 -6.10 4.35
CA VAL A 69 4.82 -6.87 4.37
C VAL A 69 4.21 -6.78 2.99
N SER A 70 4.01 -7.93 2.33
CA SER A 70 3.33 -7.96 1.03
C SER A 70 1.85 -7.62 1.18
N LEU A 71 1.17 -7.27 0.08
CA LEU A 71 -0.27 -7.01 0.12
C LEU A 71 -1.05 -8.24 0.59
N GLU A 72 -0.70 -9.44 0.11
CA GLU A 72 -1.31 -10.71 0.53
C GLU A 72 -1.13 -10.96 2.03
N GLU A 73 0.08 -10.77 2.55
CA GLU A 73 0.37 -10.95 3.97
C GLU A 73 -0.38 -9.93 4.84
N GLY A 74 -0.44 -8.67 4.39
CA GLY A 74 -1.19 -7.60 5.05
C GLY A 74 -2.69 -7.91 5.14
N ILE A 75 -3.30 -8.33 4.03
CA ILE A 75 -4.70 -8.74 3.98
C ILE A 75 -4.93 -9.94 4.92
N ALA A 76 -4.04 -10.93 4.93
CA ALA A 76 -4.16 -12.10 5.80
C ALA A 76 -4.08 -11.74 7.30
N LYS A 77 -3.23 -10.78 7.67
CA LYS A 77 -3.13 -10.26 9.04
C LYS A 77 -4.43 -9.58 9.47
N ILE A 78 -4.99 -8.72 8.64
CA ILE A 78 -6.26 -8.02 8.94
C ILE A 78 -7.43 -9.01 8.99
N TRP A 79 -7.54 -9.93 8.02
CA TRP A 79 -8.60 -10.94 8.00
C TRP A 79 -8.61 -11.78 9.28
N ARG A 80 -7.43 -12.19 9.77
CA ARG A 80 -7.30 -12.92 11.03
C ARG A 80 -7.70 -12.05 12.24
N ALA A 81 -7.37 -10.76 12.21
CA ALA A 81 -7.67 -9.86 13.32
C ALA A 81 -9.17 -9.58 13.47
N ILE A 82 -9.91 -9.41 12.36
CA ILE A 82 -11.35 -9.10 12.39
C ILE A 82 -12.26 -10.31 12.63
N ARG A 83 -11.70 -11.53 12.61
CA ARG A 83 -12.44 -12.79 12.83
C ARG A 83 -12.25 -13.40 14.23
N LYS A 84 -11.50 -12.73 15.09
CA LYS A 84 -11.43 -13.06 16.53
C LYS A 84 -12.62 -12.45 17.24
#